data_AF-A0A7Z8QJT8-F1
#
_entry.id   AF-A0A7Z8QJT8-F1
#
_cell.length_a   1.000
_cell.length_b   1.000
_cell.length_c   1.000
_cell.angle_alpha   90.00
_cell.angle_beta   90.00
_cell.angle_gamma   90.00
#
_symmetry.space_group_name_H-M   'P 1'
#
loop_
_entity.id
_entity.type
_entity.pdbx_description
1 polymer ?
#
loop_
_entity_poly.entity_id
_entity_poly.type
_entity_poly.pdbx_seq_one_letter_code
_entity_poly.pdbx_strand_id
1 'polypeptide(L)'
;MVEFLRQNPLSAIMNDLLQVKYLNNIIKKITKPMMGFKAFHSAQATIDGIETAHMIRKGQLSDKQFYGFSRIVMPEDQELCAFDNYCNRTLKGEVMARKTELTQEPGNAVQSFEGLLRNQRRVYDGVAKWHVQRTSVAPQAIAVALSFCCLLGLGFPKQAFAKIAPPPHNLNSYIITFKTPDDGSAPLITPPPSKEDYYGNLSGFGEYIGQITKQELKNELNIKGEVVSIFGSINAVHVKVDENEASRLSRDKRVLLVEKDRLLTTSTTQTNPGWGLDRIDDATPTVDNEYTYSMTGLGRTIYVLDSGLNLGTKDVDDEFEGRATFLWDVNGKGGNDCQSHGSKVSSAAAGRRYGVAKGANLIIVKITNGCSKNSNVSTSVLAFNWLATNAPAGSIINWSHGFSYGNGACSPGMFSKALENSIIAAHDAGMIVVVAAGNDRCNTEDFSPTNIPEAFVVGATSNKGFPDSDRKAYFSRTGSNISAFAPGEDLTLMGKDGKEVTGLNGTSFSAPYIAGIFAIGCESAPEDYCDDSGNTASVYEALRDTGTLNTVTNTDGTALTGATSRFITQLW
;
A
#
# COMPACT_ATOMS: atom_id res chain seq x y z
N MET A 1 39.21 1.98 55.75
CA MET A 1 37.99 1.70 54.95
C MET A 1 38.14 2.13 53.48
N VAL A 2 38.75 3.28 53.18
CA VAL A 2 39.07 3.68 51.78
C VAL A 2 40.17 2.82 51.13
N GLU A 3 41.09 2.24 51.92
CA GLU A 3 42.12 1.33 51.38
C GLU A 3 41.65 -0.10 51.11
N PHE A 4 40.50 -0.52 51.65
CA PHE A 4 39.97 -1.87 51.41
C PHE A 4 39.28 -2.01 50.03
N LEU A 5 38.94 -0.89 49.40
CA LEU A 5 38.28 -0.87 48.08
C LEU A 5 39.27 -0.84 46.89
N ARG A 6 40.58 -0.76 47.15
CA ARG A 6 41.61 -0.67 46.09
C ARG A 6 42.25 -1.98 45.68
N GLN A 7 41.98 -3.10 46.38
CA GLN A 7 42.62 -4.39 46.13
C GLN A 7 41.64 -5.53 45.78
N ASN A 8 40.44 -5.22 45.31
CA ASN A 8 39.46 -6.24 44.94
C ASN A 8 39.33 -6.34 43.40
N PRO A 9 39.80 -7.43 42.75
CA PRO A 9 39.77 -7.57 41.28
C PRO A 9 38.34 -7.65 40.71
N LEU A 10 37.33 -7.85 41.54
CA LEU A 10 35.92 -7.83 41.13
C LEU A 10 35.35 -6.42 40.89
N SER A 11 35.96 -5.36 41.45
CA SER A 11 35.48 -3.97 41.22
C SER A 11 35.95 -3.40 39.88
N ALA A 12 37.12 -3.83 39.39
CA ALA A 12 37.64 -3.45 38.08
C ALA A 12 36.80 -4.07 36.94
N ILE A 13 36.47 -5.36 37.05
CA ILE A 13 35.67 -6.09 36.07
C ILE A 13 34.23 -5.54 35.97
N MET A 14 33.65 -5.11 37.09
CA MET A 14 32.31 -4.50 37.11
C MET A 14 32.30 -3.10 36.48
N ASN A 15 33.38 -2.32 36.66
CA ASN A 15 33.51 -0.99 36.06
C ASN A 15 33.73 -1.06 34.54
N ASP A 16 34.51 -2.02 34.05
CA ASP A 16 34.71 -2.24 32.61
C ASP A 16 33.43 -2.73 31.93
N LEU A 17 32.66 -3.62 32.57
CA LEU A 17 31.35 -4.06 32.06
C LEU A 17 30.33 -2.92 31.98
N LEU A 18 30.31 -2.00 32.96
CA LEU A 18 29.44 -0.82 32.95
C LEU A 18 29.86 0.20 31.88
N GLN A 19 31.17 0.41 31.68
CA GLN A 19 31.68 1.29 30.61
C GLN A 19 31.38 0.73 29.22
N VAL A 20 31.55 -0.56 28.98
CA VAL A 20 31.24 -1.20 27.69
C VAL A 20 29.73 -1.15 27.39
N LYS A 21 28.88 -1.30 28.39
CA LYS A 21 27.41 -1.20 28.23
C LYS A 21 26.95 0.23 27.98
N TYR A 22 27.62 1.22 28.60
CA TYR A 22 27.37 2.64 28.40
C TYR A 22 27.79 3.11 26.99
N LEU A 23 29.00 2.72 26.55
CA LEU A 23 29.48 2.99 25.19
C LEU A 23 28.60 2.32 24.12
N ASN A 24 28.19 1.07 24.31
CA ASN A 24 27.29 0.39 23.36
C ASN A 24 25.91 1.05 23.27
N ASN A 25 25.39 1.60 24.36
CA ASN A 25 24.13 2.34 24.34
C ASN A 25 24.26 3.70 23.66
N ILE A 26 25.40 4.38 23.80
CA ILE A 26 25.67 5.64 23.08
C ILE A 26 25.84 5.38 21.58
N ILE A 27 26.63 4.37 21.21
CA ILE A 27 26.83 3.98 19.80
C ILE A 27 25.48 3.62 19.17
N LYS A 28 24.65 2.78 19.82
CA LYS A 28 23.30 2.45 19.32
C LYS A 28 22.37 3.66 19.21
N LYS A 29 22.52 4.68 20.05
CA LYS A 29 21.69 5.89 20.02
C LYS A 29 22.12 6.85 18.90
N ILE A 30 23.40 6.83 18.54
CA ILE A 30 23.98 7.62 17.44
C ILE A 30 23.78 6.93 16.08
N THR A 31 23.88 5.60 16.00
CA THR A 31 23.79 4.86 14.72
C THR A 31 22.36 4.46 14.33
N LYS A 32 21.42 4.33 15.27
CA LYS A 32 20.00 4.01 14.95
C LYS A 32 19.36 4.97 13.93
N PRO A 33 19.54 6.30 14.06
CA PRO A 33 19.03 7.27 13.07
C PRO A 33 19.77 7.22 11.72
N MET A 34 20.98 6.65 11.68
CA MET A 34 21.83 6.62 10.48
C MET A 34 21.51 5.47 9.52
N MET A 35 20.77 4.44 9.97
CA MET A 35 20.45 3.26 9.15
C MET A 35 19.46 3.53 7.99
N GLY A 36 18.99 4.77 7.83
CA GLY A 36 18.11 5.19 6.72
C GLY A 36 18.77 6.11 5.68
N PHE A 37 20.04 6.51 5.85
CA PHE A 37 20.70 7.43 4.91
C PHE A 37 21.44 6.66 3.81
N LYS A 38 21.07 6.87 2.53
CA LYS A 38 21.69 6.20 1.37
C LYS A 38 23.07 6.76 0.96
N ALA A 39 23.64 7.75 1.65
CA ALA A 39 24.98 8.30 1.34
C ALA A 39 25.71 8.91 2.56
N PHE A 40 27.02 8.64 2.69
CA PHE A 40 27.86 9.01 3.83
C PHE A 40 28.10 10.54 3.99
N HIS A 41 28.01 11.34 2.93
CA HIS A 41 28.25 12.80 3.00
C HIS A 41 27.13 13.58 3.72
N SER A 42 25.87 13.15 3.55
CA SER A 42 24.72 13.78 4.24
C SER A 42 24.74 13.52 5.74
N ALA A 43 25.26 12.36 6.15
CA ALA A 43 25.43 12.00 7.55
C ALA A 43 26.51 12.87 8.23
N GLN A 44 27.62 13.15 7.55
CA GLN A 44 28.70 14.00 8.08
C GLN A 44 28.23 15.43 8.32
N ALA A 45 27.58 16.06 7.32
CA ALA A 45 27.09 17.44 7.44
C ALA A 45 26.02 17.60 8.55
N THR A 46 25.22 16.56 8.77
CA THR A 46 24.21 16.55 9.84
C THR A 46 24.86 16.44 11.23
N ILE A 47 25.90 15.62 11.37
CA ILE A 47 26.65 15.48 12.63
C ILE A 47 27.37 16.78 12.98
N ASP A 48 28.05 17.39 12.01
CA ASP A 48 28.75 18.66 12.21
C ASP A 48 27.76 19.77 12.63
N GLY A 49 26.55 19.78 12.05
CA GLY A 49 25.47 20.69 12.43
C GLY A 49 24.93 20.44 13.85
N ILE A 50 24.77 19.19 14.25
CA ILE A 50 24.32 18.81 15.60
C ILE A 50 25.37 19.19 16.65
N GLU A 51 26.65 18.93 16.40
CA GLU A 51 27.74 19.33 17.31
C GLU A 51 27.82 20.85 17.44
N THR A 52 27.68 21.58 16.33
CA THR A 52 27.67 23.04 16.34
C THR A 52 26.51 23.60 17.16
N ALA A 53 25.30 23.07 16.99
CA ALA A 53 24.13 23.46 17.79
C ALA A 53 24.32 23.13 19.28
N HIS A 54 25.02 22.04 19.61
CA HIS A 54 25.30 21.64 20.98
C HIS A 54 26.34 22.54 21.65
N MET A 55 27.37 22.97 20.90
CA MET A 55 28.39 23.93 21.36
C MET A 55 27.79 25.33 21.60
N ILE A 56 26.88 25.78 20.73
CA ILE A 56 26.12 27.03 20.91
C ILE A 56 25.28 26.97 22.19
N ARG A 57 24.56 25.86 22.40
CA ARG A 57 23.66 25.68 23.56
C ARG A 57 24.41 25.61 24.90
N LYS A 58 25.68 25.20 24.89
CA LYS A 58 26.55 25.16 26.07
C LYS A 58 27.38 26.43 26.27
N GLY A 59 27.22 27.45 25.41
CA GLY A 59 27.98 28.70 25.48
C GLY A 59 29.48 28.51 25.20
N GLN A 60 29.86 27.47 24.47
CA GLN A 60 31.26 27.05 24.27
C GLN A 60 31.92 27.70 23.05
N LEU A 61 31.24 28.59 22.35
CA LEU A 61 31.85 29.41 21.30
C LEU A 61 32.56 30.60 21.93
N SER A 62 33.88 30.52 22.02
CA SER A 62 34.73 31.71 22.20
C SER A 62 35.14 32.26 20.83
N ASP A 63 35.41 33.57 20.76
CA ASP A 63 35.66 34.37 19.54
C ASP A 63 36.83 33.93 18.63
N LYS A 64 37.37 32.72 18.77
CA LYS A 64 38.52 32.20 18.00
C LYS A 64 38.29 30.92 17.19
N GLN A 65 37.04 30.49 16.97
CA GLN A 65 36.76 29.33 16.08
C GLN A 65 35.84 29.69 14.90
N PHE A 66 36.24 30.69 14.11
CA PHE A 66 35.71 30.95 12.77
C PHE A 66 36.57 30.26 11.70
N TYR A 67 36.57 28.92 11.67
CA TYR A 67 37.20 28.18 10.55
C TYR A 67 36.35 27.03 9.99
N GLY A 68 35.17 26.76 10.55
CA GLY A 68 34.24 25.75 10.01
C GLY A 68 33.30 26.25 8.90
N PHE A 69 33.10 27.56 8.77
CA PHE A 69 32.13 28.13 7.82
C PHE A 69 32.65 28.33 6.40
N SER A 70 33.95 28.16 6.15
CA SER A 70 34.55 28.33 4.81
C SER A 70 34.49 27.09 3.92
N ARG A 71 33.91 25.98 4.38
CA ARG A 71 33.67 24.77 3.56
C ARG A 71 32.24 24.62 3.02
N ILE A 72 31.35 25.56 3.33
CA ILE A 72 30.03 25.69 2.66
C ILE A 72 30.17 26.67 1.48
N VAL A 73 31.24 26.52 0.71
CA VAL A 73 31.37 27.13 -0.61
C VAL A 73 31.63 25.97 -1.55
N MET A 74 30.64 25.69 -2.40
CA MET A 74 30.72 24.70 -3.47
C MET A 74 31.99 24.98 -4.30
N PRO A 75 32.81 23.97 -4.65
CA PRO A 75 33.81 24.16 -5.68
C PRO A 75 33.11 24.57 -6.98
N GLU A 76 33.54 25.67 -7.57
CA GLU A 76 33.36 25.95 -9.00
C GLU A 76 33.95 24.76 -9.76
N ASP A 77 33.10 23.87 -10.29
CA ASP A 77 33.12 23.44 -11.69
C ASP A 77 32.34 22.14 -11.94
N GLN A 78 31.55 22.22 -13.00
CA GLN A 78 30.89 21.19 -13.80
C GLN A 78 29.52 20.62 -13.35
N GLU A 79 28.54 21.05 -14.16
CA GLU A 79 27.28 20.40 -14.54
C GLU A 79 26.14 20.40 -13.52
N LEU A 80 25.40 21.51 -13.53
CA LEU A 80 23.93 21.56 -13.62
C LEU A 80 23.49 23.00 -13.96
N CYS A 81 24.01 23.53 -15.07
CA CYS A 81 23.51 24.76 -15.68
C CYS A 81 22.29 24.43 -16.55
N ALA A 82 21.09 24.47 -15.96
CA ALA A 82 19.84 24.64 -16.70
C ALA A 82 18.66 25.00 -15.79
N PHE A 83 18.73 26.08 -14.99
CA PHE A 83 17.52 26.74 -14.46
C PHE A 83 17.76 28.25 -14.26
N ASP A 84 16.81 29.03 -14.72
CA ASP A 84 16.99 30.33 -15.37
C ASP A 84 17.09 31.57 -14.44
N ASN A 85 17.45 32.70 -15.05
CA ASN A 85 17.98 33.98 -14.55
C ASN A 85 17.13 34.83 -13.56
N TYR A 86 16.10 34.28 -12.90
CA TYR A 86 15.23 35.07 -12.02
C TYR A 86 15.75 35.17 -10.57
N CYS A 87 16.38 34.12 -10.03
CA CYS A 87 16.91 34.13 -8.65
C CYS A 87 18.13 35.04 -8.46
N ASN A 88 18.93 35.26 -9.50
CA ASN A 88 20.21 35.97 -9.37
C ASN A 88 20.07 37.49 -9.25
N ARG A 89 18.95 38.09 -9.69
CA ARG A 89 18.71 39.54 -9.56
C ARG A 89 18.20 39.94 -8.16
N THR A 90 17.39 39.09 -7.53
CA THR A 90 16.78 39.41 -6.23
C THR A 90 17.78 39.25 -5.06
N LEU A 91 18.63 38.21 -5.11
CA LEU A 91 19.60 37.93 -4.05
C LEU A 91 20.80 38.89 -4.04
N LYS A 92 21.29 39.34 -5.20
CA LYS A 92 22.43 40.27 -5.26
C LYS A 92 22.06 41.70 -4.82
N GLY A 93 20.82 42.13 -5.03
CA GLY A 93 20.34 43.46 -4.63
C GLY A 93 20.15 43.62 -3.12
N GLU A 94 19.56 42.62 -2.44
CA GLU A 94 19.21 42.73 -1.01
C GLU A 94 20.38 42.46 -0.06
N VAL A 95 21.37 41.64 -0.45
CA VAL A 95 22.53 41.32 0.40
C VAL A 95 23.51 42.49 0.50
N MET A 96 23.65 43.30 -0.56
CA MET A 96 24.52 44.48 -0.55
C MET A 96 23.91 45.66 0.22
N ALA A 97 22.58 45.76 0.29
CA ALA A 97 21.90 46.88 0.94
C ALA A 97 21.93 46.83 2.49
N ARG A 98 22.15 45.66 3.11
CA ARG A 98 22.10 45.50 4.57
C ARG A 98 23.42 45.17 5.26
N LYS A 99 24.54 45.16 4.52
CA LYS A 99 25.88 45.09 5.13
C LYS A 99 26.24 46.35 5.92
N THR A 100 25.51 47.44 5.72
CA THR A 100 25.79 48.77 6.29
C THR A 100 25.11 49.04 7.65
N GLU A 101 24.16 48.22 8.11
CA GLU A 101 23.41 48.48 9.35
C GLU A 101 23.84 47.63 10.57
N LEU A 102 24.88 46.80 10.44
CA LEU A 102 25.29 45.85 11.49
C LEU A 102 26.37 46.37 12.48
N THR A 103 26.64 47.67 12.54
CA THR A 103 27.74 48.20 13.37
C THR A 103 27.34 48.89 14.68
N GLN A 104 26.07 48.97 15.09
CA GLN A 104 25.73 49.62 16.38
C GLN A 104 24.64 48.89 17.20
N GLU A 105 25.11 48.39 18.35
CA GLU A 105 24.43 47.97 19.60
C GLU A 105 23.63 46.65 19.71
N PRO A 106 23.70 45.95 20.88
CA PRO A 106 23.29 44.55 21.06
C PRO A 106 21.79 44.35 21.35
N GLY A 107 20.94 45.35 21.10
CA GLY A 107 19.50 45.30 21.37
C GLY A 107 18.64 44.74 20.24
N ASN A 108 19.15 44.68 19.00
CA ASN A 108 18.35 44.37 17.80
C ASN A 108 18.53 42.96 17.23
N ALA A 109 19.25 42.07 17.91
CA ALA A 109 19.50 40.70 17.45
C ALA A 109 18.22 39.84 17.39
N VAL A 110 17.26 40.06 18.30
CA VAL A 110 16.00 39.30 18.34
C VAL A 110 15.03 39.73 17.23
N GLN A 111 14.90 41.04 16.96
CA GLN A 111 14.06 41.53 15.86
C GLN A 111 14.65 41.22 14.47
N SER A 112 15.98 41.20 14.34
CA SER A 112 16.64 40.80 13.09
C SER A 112 16.55 39.28 12.84
N PHE A 113 16.53 38.46 13.89
CA PHE A 113 16.31 37.01 13.79
C PHE A 113 14.87 36.67 13.40
N GLU A 114 13.87 37.38 13.93
CA GLU A 114 12.48 37.23 13.47
C GLU A 114 12.26 37.71 12.02
N GLY A 115 12.98 38.75 11.59
CA GLY A 115 12.96 39.21 10.20
C GLY A 115 13.57 38.18 9.24
N LEU A 116 14.66 37.52 9.64
CA LEU A 116 15.30 36.46 8.85
C LEU A 116 14.43 35.19 8.79
N LEU A 117 13.77 34.82 9.90
CA LEU A 117 12.84 33.69 9.95
C LEU A 117 11.58 33.95 9.12
N ARG A 118 11.06 35.18 9.07
CA ARG A 118 9.93 35.55 8.19
C ARG A 118 10.30 35.51 6.72
N ASN A 119 11.53 35.91 6.35
CA ASN A 119 12.00 35.81 4.97
C ASN A 119 12.32 34.36 4.57
N GLN A 120 12.90 33.54 5.46
CA GLN A 120 13.02 32.11 5.21
C GLN A 120 11.65 31.46 5.05
N ARG A 121 10.67 31.81 5.89
CA ARG A 121 9.30 31.30 5.74
C ARG A 121 8.67 31.69 4.41
N ARG A 122 8.87 32.90 3.90
CA ARG A 122 8.41 33.32 2.56
C ARG A 122 9.11 32.59 1.42
N VAL A 123 10.40 32.31 1.54
CA VAL A 123 11.16 31.51 0.56
C VAL A 123 10.70 30.05 0.60
N TYR A 124 10.50 29.48 1.79
CA TYR A 124 9.96 28.13 1.97
C TYR A 124 8.50 28.01 1.52
N ASP A 125 7.66 29.00 1.78
CA ASP A 125 6.27 29.05 1.30
C ASP A 125 6.21 29.22 -0.23
N GLY A 126 7.15 29.97 -0.81
CA GLY A 126 7.31 30.11 -2.26
C GLY A 126 7.78 28.82 -2.93
N VAL A 127 8.76 28.12 -2.33
CA VAL A 127 9.27 26.82 -2.80
C VAL A 127 8.25 25.71 -2.58
N ALA A 128 7.50 25.73 -1.47
CA ALA A 128 6.42 24.78 -1.19
C ALA A 128 5.23 24.99 -2.14
N LYS A 129 4.83 26.23 -2.44
CA LYS A 129 3.82 26.51 -3.49
C LYS A 129 4.30 26.06 -4.88
N TRP A 130 5.59 26.18 -5.17
CA TRP A 130 6.18 25.73 -6.43
C TRP A 130 6.29 24.19 -6.53
N HIS A 131 6.62 23.48 -5.44
CA HIS A 131 6.68 22.02 -5.39
C HIS A 131 5.29 21.36 -5.41
N VAL A 132 4.32 21.92 -4.68
CA VAL A 132 2.92 21.40 -4.65
C VAL A 132 2.27 21.46 -6.03
N GLN A 133 2.71 22.35 -6.93
CA GLN A 133 2.20 22.42 -8.30
C GLN A 133 2.88 21.49 -9.30
N ARG A 134 4.00 20.81 -8.99
CA ARG A 134 4.76 20.06 -10.01
C ARG A 134 5.41 18.72 -9.63
N THR A 135 5.39 18.25 -8.39
CA THR A 135 5.96 16.92 -8.06
C THR A 135 5.20 16.17 -6.97
N SER A 136 4.94 14.88 -7.20
CA SER A 136 4.24 13.93 -6.30
C SER A 136 5.12 13.40 -5.14
N VAL A 137 5.99 14.23 -4.57
CA VAL A 137 6.93 13.80 -3.50
C VAL A 137 6.63 14.52 -2.18
N ALA A 138 5.45 14.24 -1.61
CA ALA A 138 5.00 14.81 -0.34
C ALA A 138 5.59 14.17 0.96
N PRO A 139 6.04 12.90 1.04
CA PRO A 139 6.37 12.31 2.35
C PRO A 139 7.68 12.80 2.98
N GLN A 140 8.69 13.13 2.16
CA GLN A 140 10.05 13.38 2.67
C GLN A 140 10.23 14.79 3.24
N ALA A 141 9.52 15.80 2.70
CA ALA A 141 9.58 17.17 3.19
C ALA A 141 8.86 17.34 4.56
N ILE A 142 7.78 16.58 4.78
CA ILE A 142 7.00 16.61 6.02
C ILE A 142 7.79 15.96 7.17
N ALA A 143 8.55 14.88 6.90
CA ALA A 143 9.38 14.21 7.90
C ALA A 143 10.54 15.09 8.42
N VAL A 144 11.11 15.92 7.55
CA VAL A 144 12.16 16.89 7.91
C VAL A 144 11.60 18.03 8.76
N ALA A 145 10.40 18.53 8.42
CA ALA A 145 9.72 19.57 9.19
C ALA A 145 9.26 19.08 10.58
N LEU A 146 8.74 17.85 10.68
CA LEU A 146 8.33 17.23 11.95
C LEU A 146 9.51 16.97 12.89
N SER A 147 10.67 16.58 12.33
CA SER A 147 11.90 16.38 13.10
C SER A 147 12.47 17.69 13.65
N PHE A 148 12.30 18.80 12.93
CA PHE A 148 12.75 20.13 13.37
C PHE A 148 11.89 20.69 14.52
N CYS A 149 10.57 20.51 14.49
CA CYS A 149 9.67 20.94 15.59
C CYS A 149 9.93 20.16 16.89
N CYS A 150 10.27 18.87 16.80
CA CYS A 150 10.58 18.04 17.97
C CYS A 150 11.90 18.44 18.66
N LEU A 151 12.86 18.98 17.90
CA LEU A 151 14.15 19.48 18.41
C LEU A 151 14.05 20.86 19.10
N LEU A 152 13.02 21.65 18.80
CA LEU A 152 12.84 23.01 19.32
C LEU A 152 11.90 23.12 20.53
N GLY A 153 11.29 22.02 20.98
CA GLY A 153 10.52 21.99 22.24
C GLY A 153 9.22 22.80 22.24
N LEU A 154 8.66 23.11 21.06
CA LEU A 154 7.36 23.75 20.95
C LEU A 154 6.26 22.71 21.23
N GLY A 155 5.48 22.93 22.29
CA GLY A 155 4.43 22.01 22.73
C GLY A 155 3.37 21.75 21.65
N PHE A 156 3.00 20.48 21.50
CA PHE A 156 1.99 20.03 20.53
C PHE A 156 0.57 20.41 20.98
N PRO A 157 -0.26 21.07 20.14
CA PRO A 157 -1.69 21.03 20.36
C PRO A 157 -2.18 19.59 20.10
N LYS A 158 -2.89 19.01 21.07
CA LYS A 158 -3.41 17.62 21.10
C LYS A 158 -4.45 17.28 20.01
N GLN A 159 -4.47 17.99 18.88
CA GLN A 159 -5.37 17.73 17.75
C GLN A 159 -4.65 17.31 16.46
N ALA A 160 -3.32 17.17 16.45
CA ALA A 160 -2.56 16.91 15.23
C ALA A 160 -2.16 15.44 14.96
N PHE A 161 -2.85 14.47 15.58
CA PHE A 161 -2.72 13.03 15.24
C PHE A 161 -3.98 12.47 14.56
N ALA A 162 -4.82 13.34 13.99
CA ALA A 162 -5.87 12.91 13.07
C ALA A 162 -5.29 12.89 11.65
N LYS A 163 -5.20 11.68 11.08
CA LYS A 163 -5.14 11.41 9.64
C LYS A 163 -4.07 12.20 8.85
N ILE A 164 -2.87 11.62 8.67
CA ILE A 164 -2.34 11.59 7.28
C ILE A 164 -3.16 10.51 6.59
N ALA A 165 -4.42 10.85 6.30
CA ALA A 165 -5.16 10.11 5.32
C ALA A 165 -4.41 10.29 3.99
N PRO A 166 -4.46 9.30 3.07
CA PRO A 166 -4.31 9.64 1.66
C PRO A 166 -5.17 10.89 1.37
N PRO A 167 -4.78 11.77 0.43
CA PRO A 167 -5.63 12.91 0.09
C PRO A 167 -7.06 12.38 -0.05
N PRO A 168 -8.06 12.95 0.65
CA PRO A 168 -9.39 12.36 0.69
C PRO A 168 -9.84 12.21 -0.76
N HIS A 169 -9.85 10.96 -1.24
CA HIS A 169 -10.44 10.65 -2.51
C HIS A 169 -11.92 10.86 -2.25
N ASN A 170 -12.41 12.04 -2.60
CA ASN A 170 -13.76 12.45 -2.30
C ASN A 170 -14.66 11.62 -3.21
N LEU A 171 -15.09 10.46 -2.72
CA LEU A 171 -15.80 9.37 -3.42
C LEU A 171 -17.16 9.77 -3.98
N ASN A 172 -17.60 10.96 -3.64
CA ASN A 172 -18.79 11.62 -4.12
C ASN A 172 -18.43 12.51 -5.31
N SER A 173 -17.71 11.99 -6.30
CA SER A 173 -17.22 12.70 -7.49
C SER A 173 -17.75 11.98 -8.75
N TYR A 174 -18.42 12.72 -9.64
CA TYR A 174 -19.11 12.15 -10.80
C TYR A 174 -18.93 13.01 -12.04
N ILE A 175 -18.87 12.36 -13.20
CA ILE A 175 -18.92 12.96 -14.54
C ILE A 175 -20.32 12.71 -15.11
N ILE A 176 -21.05 13.79 -15.37
CA ILE A 176 -22.40 13.74 -15.96
C ILE A 176 -22.30 14.19 -17.41
N THR A 177 -22.61 13.29 -18.33
CA THR A 177 -22.66 13.58 -19.77
C THR A 177 -24.09 13.83 -20.19
N PHE A 178 -24.35 14.89 -20.95
CA PHE A 178 -25.69 15.24 -21.41
C PHE A 178 -25.93 14.76 -22.85
N LYS A 179 -27.20 14.47 -23.16
CA LYS A 179 -27.63 14.16 -24.53
C LYS A 179 -27.47 15.37 -25.42
N THR A 180 -27.11 15.11 -26.68
CA THR A 180 -27.26 16.09 -27.75
C THR A 180 -28.71 16.07 -28.23
N PRO A 181 -29.42 17.20 -28.28
CA PRO A 181 -30.81 17.23 -28.74
C PRO A 181 -30.96 16.79 -30.20
N ASP A 182 -31.88 15.86 -30.47
CA ASP A 182 -32.18 15.36 -31.83
C ASP A 182 -32.95 16.39 -32.69
N ASP A 183 -33.54 17.40 -32.06
CA ASP A 183 -34.35 18.45 -32.69
C ASP A 183 -33.51 19.61 -33.27
N GLY A 184 -32.17 19.51 -33.21
CA GLY A 184 -31.25 20.54 -33.67
C GLY A 184 -31.11 21.73 -32.72
N SER A 185 -31.71 21.70 -31.53
CA SER A 185 -31.46 22.69 -30.49
C SER A 185 -30.03 22.57 -29.93
N ALA A 186 -29.51 23.67 -29.40
CA ALA A 186 -28.16 23.70 -28.86
C ALA A 186 -28.04 22.75 -27.64
N PRO A 187 -26.92 22.01 -27.50
CA PRO A 187 -26.67 21.22 -26.30
C PRO A 187 -26.61 22.12 -25.05
N LEU A 188 -26.92 21.54 -23.90
CA LEU A 188 -26.95 22.25 -22.61
C LEU A 188 -25.62 22.97 -22.31
N ILE A 189 -24.51 22.31 -22.61
CA ILE A 189 -23.17 22.89 -22.56
C ILE A 189 -22.69 22.97 -24.00
N THR A 190 -22.48 24.19 -24.47
CA THR A 190 -21.96 24.46 -25.81
C THR A 190 -20.43 24.48 -25.81
N PRO A 191 -19.78 24.09 -26.92
CA PRO A 191 -18.36 24.31 -27.09
C PRO A 191 -18.02 25.80 -26.92
N PRO A 192 -16.83 26.15 -26.41
CA PRO A 192 -16.41 27.54 -26.33
C PRO A 192 -16.42 28.22 -27.73
N PRO A 193 -16.62 29.54 -27.79
CA PRO A 193 -16.54 30.30 -29.04
C PRO A 193 -15.15 30.16 -29.70
N SER A 194 -15.08 30.46 -31.01
CA SER A 194 -14.00 30.07 -31.92
C SER A 194 -12.56 30.35 -31.43
N LYS A 195 -11.59 29.58 -31.95
CA LYS A 195 -10.14 29.63 -31.61
C LYS A 195 -9.48 31.02 -31.73
N GLU A 196 -10.09 32.00 -32.38
CA GLU A 196 -9.49 33.32 -32.62
C GLU A 196 -9.53 34.25 -31.40
N ASP A 197 -10.45 34.03 -30.45
CA ASP A 197 -10.51 34.79 -29.19
C ASP A 197 -9.53 34.27 -28.10
N TYR A 198 -8.79 33.19 -28.40
CA TYR A 198 -8.16 32.31 -27.41
C TYR A 198 -6.76 32.74 -26.91
N TYR A 199 -6.04 33.60 -27.65
CA TYR A 199 -4.66 33.96 -27.30
C TYR A 199 -4.53 35.15 -26.34
N GLY A 200 -5.61 35.89 -26.08
CA GLY A 200 -5.58 37.11 -25.27
C GLY A 200 -5.97 36.94 -23.81
N ASN A 201 -6.67 35.86 -23.46
CA ASN A 201 -7.34 35.72 -22.17
C ASN A 201 -7.39 34.24 -21.73
N LEU A 202 -6.22 33.62 -21.56
CA LEU A 202 -6.13 32.29 -20.95
C LEU A 202 -6.52 32.39 -19.47
N SER A 203 -7.82 32.24 -19.20
CA SER A 203 -8.33 31.75 -17.93
C SER A 203 -7.58 30.45 -17.59
N GLY A 204 -7.28 30.20 -16.31
CA GLY A 204 -6.35 29.15 -15.90
C GLY A 204 -6.67 27.76 -16.47
N PHE A 205 -5.69 26.86 -16.50
CA PHE A 205 -5.88 25.48 -16.95
C PHE A 205 -7.12 24.85 -16.28
N GLY A 206 -8.09 24.40 -17.08
CA GLY A 206 -9.34 23.78 -16.62
C GLY A 206 -10.54 24.73 -16.46
N GLU A 207 -10.39 26.03 -16.71
CA GLU A 207 -11.54 26.96 -16.71
C GLU A 207 -12.35 26.85 -18.01
N TYR A 208 -13.66 26.65 -17.87
CA TYR A 208 -14.60 26.63 -18.98
C TYR A 208 -14.92 28.05 -19.44
N ILE A 209 -14.77 28.31 -20.74
CA ILE A 209 -14.90 29.64 -21.37
C ILE A 209 -16.19 29.73 -22.21
N GLY A 210 -17.20 28.90 -21.93
CA GLY A 210 -18.49 28.98 -22.60
C GLY A 210 -19.48 29.90 -21.88
N GLN A 211 -20.71 29.96 -22.41
CA GLN A 211 -21.71 30.92 -21.95
C GLN A 211 -22.34 30.58 -20.59
N ILE A 212 -22.45 29.29 -20.26
CA ILE A 212 -23.08 28.83 -19.03
C ILE A 212 -22.06 28.77 -17.88
N THR A 213 -22.39 29.41 -16.76
CA THR A 213 -21.57 29.37 -15.55
C THR A 213 -21.86 28.12 -14.71
N LYS A 214 -20.92 27.75 -13.84
CA LYS A 214 -21.11 26.65 -12.86
C LYS A 214 -22.36 26.86 -11.99
N GLN A 215 -22.67 28.11 -11.63
CA GLN A 215 -23.82 28.44 -10.80
C GLN A 215 -25.15 28.34 -11.57
N GLU A 216 -25.18 28.78 -12.83
CA GLU A 216 -26.35 28.62 -13.69
C GLU A 216 -26.65 27.13 -13.92
N LEU A 217 -25.63 26.34 -14.24
CA LEU A 217 -25.78 24.89 -14.44
C LEU A 217 -26.26 24.18 -13.17
N LYS A 218 -25.71 24.59 -12.01
CA LYS A 218 -26.17 24.10 -10.69
C LYS A 218 -27.65 24.40 -10.47
N ASN A 219 -28.11 25.61 -10.82
CA ASN A 219 -29.51 26.00 -10.66
C ASN A 219 -30.42 25.26 -11.66
N GLU A 220 -30.00 25.14 -12.92
CA GLU A 220 -30.78 24.55 -14.01
C GLU A 220 -31.01 23.03 -13.84
N LEU A 221 -30.05 22.33 -13.22
CA LEU A 221 -30.15 20.90 -12.89
C LEU A 221 -30.55 20.65 -11.42
N ASN A 222 -30.73 21.74 -10.65
CA ASN A 222 -31.00 21.70 -9.22
C ASN A 222 -30.01 20.81 -8.45
N ILE A 223 -28.71 20.93 -8.76
CA ILE A 223 -27.65 20.08 -8.21
C ILE A 223 -27.44 20.43 -6.73
N LYS A 224 -27.64 19.45 -5.85
CA LYS A 224 -27.43 19.57 -4.40
C LYS A 224 -25.98 19.27 -3.98
N GLY A 225 -25.02 19.91 -4.65
CA GLY A 225 -23.59 19.73 -4.38
C GLY A 225 -22.73 20.79 -5.07
N GLU A 226 -21.48 20.44 -5.33
CA GLU A 226 -20.53 21.30 -6.02
C GLU A 226 -20.47 20.94 -7.51
N VAL A 227 -20.51 21.96 -8.38
CA VAL A 227 -20.08 21.79 -9.78
C VAL A 227 -18.59 22.10 -9.82
N VAL A 228 -17.76 21.08 -9.98
CA VAL A 228 -16.30 21.21 -9.93
C VAL A 228 -15.76 21.79 -11.23
N SER A 229 -16.18 21.25 -12.38
CA SER A 229 -15.71 21.67 -13.71
C SER A 229 -16.79 21.46 -14.77
N ILE A 230 -16.74 22.27 -15.84
CA ILE A 230 -17.62 22.12 -17.02
C ILE A 230 -16.73 21.70 -18.20
N PHE A 231 -17.13 20.65 -18.90
CA PHE A 231 -16.41 20.11 -20.06
C PHE A 231 -17.13 20.49 -21.35
N GLY A 232 -16.72 21.61 -21.94
CA GLY A 232 -17.31 22.15 -23.17
C GLY A 232 -17.12 21.28 -24.41
N SER A 233 -16.02 20.52 -24.49
CA SER A 233 -15.70 19.68 -25.64
C SER A 233 -16.56 18.43 -25.77
N ILE A 234 -17.20 18.00 -24.68
CA ILE A 234 -17.95 16.74 -24.60
C ILE A 234 -19.36 16.92 -24.01
N ASN A 235 -19.84 18.15 -23.84
CA ASN A 235 -21.15 18.45 -23.25
C ASN A 235 -21.36 17.70 -21.91
N ALA A 236 -20.41 17.86 -20.99
CA ALA A 236 -20.42 17.16 -19.72
C ALA A 236 -20.00 18.06 -18.54
N VAL A 237 -20.30 17.63 -17.33
CA VAL A 237 -19.96 18.34 -16.09
C VAL A 237 -19.35 17.38 -15.07
N HIS A 238 -18.33 17.84 -14.36
CA HIS A 238 -17.78 17.17 -13.19
C HIS A 238 -18.41 17.76 -11.92
N VAL A 239 -19.00 16.93 -11.09
CA VAL A 239 -19.72 17.33 -9.88
C VAL A 239 -19.24 16.57 -8.66
N LYS A 240 -19.34 17.20 -7.48
CA LYS A 240 -19.28 16.50 -6.20
C LYS A 240 -20.63 16.50 -5.51
N VAL A 241 -21.26 15.33 -5.45
CA VAL A 241 -22.62 15.09 -4.93
C VAL A 241 -22.69 13.74 -4.24
N ASP A 242 -23.62 13.54 -3.32
CA ASP A 242 -23.86 12.20 -2.76
C ASP A 242 -24.49 11.24 -3.78
N GLU A 243 -24.48 9.94 -3.47
CA GLU A 243 -24.97 8.87 -4.35
C GLU A 243 -26.47 8.96 -4.66
N ASN A 244 -27.28 9.42 -3.70
CA ASN A 244 -28.72 9.62 -3.92
C ASN A 244 -28.98 10.72 -4.95
N GLU A 245 -28.20 11.79 -4.88
CA GLU A 245 -28.25 12.89 -5.83
C GLU A 245 -27.70 12.47 -7.20
N ALA A 246 -26.64 11.67 -7.27
CA ALA A 246 -26.15 11.09 -8.52
C ALA A 246 -27.22 10.22 -9.21
N SER A 247 -27.91 9.38 -8.44
CA SER A 247 -29.04 8.56 -8.91
C SER A 247 -30.28 9.39 -9.28
N ARG A 248 -30.47 10.56 -8.68
CA ARG A 248 -31.50 11.52 -9.13
C ARG A 248 -31.12 12.13 -10.48
N LEU A 249 -29.87 12.54 -10.64
CA LEU A 249 -29.36 13.18 -11.87
C LEU A 249 -29.38 12.21 -13.06
N SER A 250 -29.11 10.92 -12.84
CA SER A 250 -29.20 9.90 -13.90
C SER A 250 -30.62 9.73 -14.48
N ARG A 251 -31.65 10.19 -13.77
CA ARG A 251 -33.05 10.18 -14.20
C ARG A 251 -33.50 11.48 -14.88
N ASP A 252 -32.65 12.51 -14.95
CA ASP A 252 -32.97 13.72 -15.71
C ASP A 252 -32.98 13.37 -17.21
N LYS A 253 -34.06 13.76 -17.91
CA LYS A 253 -34.25 13.45 -19.33
C LYS A 253 -33.10 13.92 -20.24
N ARG A 254 -32.39 14.98 -19.82
CA ARG A 254 -31.25 15.59 -20.52
C ARG A 254 -29.95 14.82 -20.30
N VAL A 255 -29.85 14.03 -19.23
CA VAL A 255 -28.64 13.27 -18.90
C VAL A 255 -28.58 12.01 -19.77
N LEU A 256 -27.42 11.77 -20.36
CA LEU A 256 -27.09 10.56 -21.09
C LEU A 256 -26.51 9.51 -20.14
N LEU A 257 -25.53 9.91 -19.33
CA LEU A 257 -24.79 9.03 -18.44
C LEU A 257 -24.34 9.80 -17.18
N VAL A 258 -24.39 9.14 -16.03
CA VAL A 258 -23.69 9.56 -14.81
C VAL A 258 -22.63 8.50 -14.53
N GLU A 259 -21.37 8.88 -14.65
CA GLU A 259 -20.22 8.04 -14.38
C GLU A 259 -19.55 8.48 -13.09
N LYS A 260 -19.21 7.54 -12.21
CA LYS A 260 -18.40 7.86 -11.03
C LYS A 260 -16.97 8.13 -11.48
N ASP A 261 -16.40 9.24 -11.01
CA ASP A 261 -15.04 9.66 -11.33
C ASP A 261 -14.03 8.61 -10.80
N ARG A 262 -13.01 8.28 -11.61
CA ARG A 262 -12.05 7.20 -11.34
C ARG A 262 -10.62 7.71 -11.33
N LEU A 263 -9.78 7.09 -10.51
CA LEU A 263 -8.34 7.36 -10.53
C LEU A 263 -7.68 6.69 -11.73
N LEU A 264 -6.90 7.47 -12.48
CA LEU A 264 -5.98 6.93 -13.47
C LEU A 264 -4.61 6.72 -12.81
N THR A 265 -4.09 5.51 -12.88
CA THR A 265 -2.80 5.11 -12.29
C THR A 265 -1.82 4.69 -13.39
N THR A 266 -0.52 4.89 -13.18
CA THR A 266 0.53 4.39 -14.08
C THR A 266 0.77 2.91 -13.80
N SER A 267 0.62 2.03 -14.79
CA SER A 267 0.94 0.60 -14.65
C SER A 267 2.45 0.34 -14.71
N THR A 268 2.88 -0.73 -14.05
CA THR A 268 4.21 -1.33 -14.14
C THR A 268 4.07 -2.76 -14.67
N THR A 269 5.07 -3.23 -15.42
CA THR A 269 5.06 -4.57 -16.01
C THR A 269 6.27 -5.37 -15.58
N GLN A 270 6.05 -6.59 -15.09
CA GLN A 270 7.09 -7.60 -14.89
C GLN A 270 7.11 -8.54 -16.09
N THR A 271 8.28 -8.74 -16.71
CA THR A 271 8.45 -9.74 -17.76
C THR A 271 8.85 -11.10 -17.18
N ASN A 272 8.43 -12.18 -17.83
CA ASN A 272 8.66 -13.56 -17.37
C ASN A 272 8.17 -13.84 -15.93
N PRO A 273 6.93 -13.46 -15.57
CA PRO A 273 6.44 -13.63 -14.20
C PRO A 273 6.07 -15.07 -13.86
N GLY A 274 6.05 -15.96 -14.86
CA GLY A 274 5.48 -17.29 -14.78
C GLY A 274 3.98 -17.26 -15.06
N TRP A 275 3.44 -18.37 -15.59
CA TRP A 275 2.07 -18.41 -16.09
C TRP A 275 1.02 -18.04 -15.03
N GLY A 276 1.29 -18.29 -13.75
CA GLY A 276 0.33 -18.03 -12.67
C GLY A 276 0.01 -16.55 -12.48
N LEU A 277 1.00 -15.67 -12.63
CA LEU A 277 0.80 -14.21 -12.54
C LEU A 277 0.26 -13.64 -13.86
N ASP A 278 0.81 -14.08 -14.97
CA ASP A 278 0.38 -13.74 -16.35
C ASP A 278 -1.08 -14.16 -16.64
N ARG A 279 -1.55 -15.21 -15.98
CA ARG A 279 -2.93 -15.68 -16.17
C ARG A 279 -3.97 -14.90 -15.34
N ILE A 280 -3.55 -14.13 -14.34
CA ILE A 280 -4.49 -13.42 -13.44
C ILE A 280 -4.65 -11.93 -13.75
N ASP A 281 -3.73 -11.31 -14.47
CA ASP A 281 -3.74 -9.88 -14.74
C ASP A 281 -4.50 -9.46 -16.01
N ASP A 282 -4.94 -10.44 -16.83
CA ASP A 282 -5.81 -10.19 -17.97
C ASP A 282 -7.08 -11.08 -17.97
N ALA A 283 -8.16 -10.49 -18.46
CA ALA A 283 -9.42 -11.13 -18.81
C ALA A 283 -9.29 -12.03 -20.05
N THR A 284 -8.35 -11.71 -20.94
CA THR A 284 -8.10 -12.52 -22.13
C THR A 284 -7.49 -13.88 -21.75
N PRO A 285 -7.76 -14.93 -22.54
CA PRO A 285 -7.21 -16.26 -22.25
C PRO A 285 -5.71 -16.36 -22.53
N THR A 286 -5.17 -15.46 -23.35
CA THR A 286 -3.78 -15.48 -23.79
C THR A 286 -2.83 -15.14 -22.67
N VAL A 287 -1.87 -16.04 -22.43
CA VAL A 287 -0.67 -15.74 -21.64
C VAL A 287 0.36 -15.04 -22.54
N ASP A 288 0.78 -13.83 -22.18
CA ASP A 288 1.68 -12.99 -22.98
C ASP A 288 3.09 -12.86 -22.36
N ASN A 289 3.30 -13.53 -21.23
CA ASN A 289 4.53 -13.57 -20.45
C ASN A 289 4.87 -12.23 -19.80
N GLU A 290 3.86 -11.42 -19.55
CA GLU A 290 3.90 -10.18 -18.78
C GLU A 290 3.00 -10.28 -17.53
N TYR A 291 3.30 -9.49 -16.50
CA TYR A 291 2.40 -9.26 -15.38
C TYR A 291 2.31 -7.76 -15.19
N THR A 292 1.19 -7.18 -15.63
CA THR A 292 0.92 -5.75 -15.63
C THR A 292 0.02 -5.37 -14.47
N TYR A 293 0.54 -4.54 -13.57
CA TYR A 293 -0.15 -4.12 -12.37
C TYR A 293 -0.01 -2.62 -12.15
N SER A 294 -1.09 -1.98 -11.72
CA SER A 294 -1.08 -0.57 -11.31
C SER A 294 -1.14 -0.38 -9.80
N MET A 295 -1.53 -1.43 -9.08
CA MET A 295 -1.64 -1.50 -7.63
C MET A 295 -0.71 -2.58 -7.10
N THR A 296 -0.23 -2.43 -5.87
CA THR A 296 0.77 -3.34 -5.28
C THR A 296 0.31 -3.97 -3.97
N GLY A 297 -0.85 -3.58 -3.44
CA GLY A 297 -1.33 -3.91 -2.10
C GLY A 297 -0.69 -3.00 -1.04
N LEU A 298 -0.22 -1.82 -1.42
CA LEU A 298 0.46 -0.90 -0.51
C LEU A 298 -0.47 -0.52 0.66
N GLY A 299 0.05 -0.57 1.88
CA GLY A 299 -0.74 -0.28 3.08
C GLY A 299 -1.66 -1.42 3.52
N ARG A 300 -1.79 -2.50 2.75
CA ARG A 300 -2.55 -3.69 3.13
C ARG A 300 -1.67 -4.73 3.82
N THR A 301 -2.30 -5.57 4.64
CA THR A 301 -1.63 -6.59 5.45
C THR A 301 -2.24 -7.95 5.20
N ILE A 302 -1.40 -8.92 4.86
CA ILE A 302 -1.78 -10.33 4.66
C ILE A 302 -1.17 -11.16 5.80
N TYR A 303 -2.03 -11.75 6.62
CA TYR A 303 -1.67 -12.75 7.61
C TYR A 303 -1.62 -14.12 6.94
N VAL A 304 -0.45 -14.76 6.95
CA VAL A 304 -0.27 -16.11 6.40
C VAL A 304 -0.21 -17.11 7.55
N LEU A 305 -1.28 -17.89 7.69
CA LEU A 305 -1.39 -18.96 8.69
C LEU A 305 -0.92 -20.29 8.08
N ASP A 306 0.37 -20.59 8.25
CA ASP A 306 1.00 -21.71 7.54
C ASP A 306 2.17 -22.34 8.32
N SER A 307 3.17 -22.92 7.63
CA SER A 307 4.32 -23.61 8.20
C SER A 307 5.47 -22.71 8.62
N GLY A 308 5.33 -21.38 8.48
CA GLY A 308 6.35 -20.38 8.84
C GLY A 308 7.03 -19.73 7.63
N LEU A 309 8.07 -18.95 7.89
CA LEU A 309 8.93 -18.31 6.89
C LEU A 309 10.34 -18.09 7.45
N ASN A 310 11.38 -18.39 6.66
CA ASN A 310 12.78 -18.26 7.08
C ASN A 310 13.32 -16.82 6.91
N LEU A 311 12.72 -15.87 7.63
CA LEU A 311 13.18 -14.49 7.70
C LEU A 311 14.62 -14.40 8.23
N GLY A 312 15.36 -13.38 7.80
CA GLY A 312 16.76 -13.18 8.17
C GLY A 312 17.75 -13.95 7.30
N THR A 313 17.28 -14.63 6.25
CA THR A 313 18.14 -15.19 5.20
C THR A 313 18.08 -14.27 3.98
N LYS A 314 19.25 -14.00 3.37
CA LYS A 314 19.37 -12.99 2.30
C LYS A 314 18.33 -13.19 1.18
N ASP A 315 18.20 -14.41 0.66
CA ASP A 315 17.33 -14.66 -0.50
C ASP A 315 15.84 -14.56 -0.16
N VAL A 316 15.45 -14.86 1.09
CA VAL A 316 14.07 -14.66 1.57
C VAL A 316 13.81 -13.19 1.84
N ASP A 317 14.75 -12.49 2.48
CA ASP A 317 14.59 -11.06 2.77
C ASP A 317 14.56 -10.22 1.48
N ASP A 318 15.32 -10.59 0.45
CA ASP A 318 15.29 -9.96 -0.88
C ASP A 318 13.97 -10.22 -1.64
N GLU A 319 13.26 -11.31 -1.33
CA GLU A 319 11.94 -11.59 -1.91
C GLU A 319 10.87 -10.65 -1.34
N PHE A 320 10.96 -10.30 -0.07
CA PHE A 320 9.94 -9.53 0.63
C PHE A 320 10.36 -8.09 0.94
N GLU A 321 11.61 -7.72 0.71
CA GLU A 321 12.14 -6.35 0.85
C GLU A 321 11.82 -5.71 2.21
N GLY A 322 11.83 -6.53 3.27
CA GLY A 322 11.52 -6.10 4.64
C GLY A 322 10.02 -5.97 4.97
N ARG A 323 9.11 -6.27 4.03
CA ARG A 323 7.65 -6.23 4.24
C ARG A 323 7.10 -7.43 5.02
N ALA A 324 7.90 -8.50 5.15
CA ALA A 324 7.50 -9.70 5.87
C ALA A 324 8.01 -9.68 7.33
N THR A 325 7.11 -9.96 8.27
CA THR A 325 7.42 -10.03 9.70
C THR A 325 6.82 -11.29 10.31
N PHE A 326 7.45 -11.79 11.37
CA PHE A 326 6.94 -12.93 12.14
C PHE A 326 6.15 -12.43 13.34
N LEU A 327 4.90 -12.85 13.46
CA LEU A 327 4.07 -12.54 14.62
C LEU A 327 4.26 -13.60 15.71
N TRP A 328 3.95 -14.86 15.39
CA TRP A 328 3.88 -15.89 16.41
C TRP A 328 3.90 -17.32 15.84
N ASP A 329 4.43 -18.25 16.64
CA ASP A 329 4.27 -19.69 16.45
C ASP A 329 3.39 -20.20 17.59
N VAL A 330 2.19 -20.66 17.23
CA VAL A 330 1.17 -21.12 18.16
C VAL A 330 1.67 -22.31 19.02
N ASN A 331 2.70 -23.02 18.55
CA ASN A 331 3.31 -24.16 19.23
C ASN A 331 4.62 -23.82 19.99
N GLY A 332 5.08 -22.56 19.97
CA GLY A 332 6.23 -22.08 20.76
C GLY A 332 7.62 -22.52 20.28
N LYS A 333 7.79 -22.89 19.01
CA LYS A 333 9.03 -23.44 18.41
C LYS A 333 9.73 -22.50 17.42
N GLY A 334 9.24 -21.28 17.26
CA GLY A 334 9.82 -20.23 16.41
C GLY A 334 9.29 -20.23 14.98
N GLY A 335 9.49 -19.12 14.26
CA GLY A 335 8.84 -18.85 12.98
C GLY A 335 9.38 -19.55 11.74
N ASN A 336 10.45 -20.33 11.87
CA ASN A 336 11.16 -20.92 10.74
C ASN A 336 10.29 -21.94 9.99
N ASP A 337 10.40 -21.92 8.67
CA ASP A 337 9.77 -22.85 7.75
C ASP A 337 10.69 -24.03 7.42
N CYS A 338 10.40 -25.19 8.02
CA CYS A 338 11.08 -26.43 7.62
C CYS A 338 10.43 -27.11 6.41
N GLN A 339 9.14 -26.84 6.17
CA GLN A 339 8.34 -27.55 5.18
C GLN A 339 8.40 -26.91 3.80
N SER A 340 8.83 -25.65 3.73
CA SER A 340 8.78 -24.85 2.51
C SER A 340 7.37 -24.60 2.00
N HIS A 341 6.32 -24.90 2.76
CA HIS A 341 4.95 -24.66 2.33
C HIS A 341 4.60 -23.18 2.54
N GLY A 342 4.79 -22.67 3.75
CA GLY A 342 4.58 -21.28 4.10
C GLY A 342 5.41 -20.33 3.25
N SER A 343 6.67 -20.66 2.96
CA SER A 343 7.52 -19.84 2.08
C SER A 343 6.96 -19.71 0.66
N LYS A 344 6.41 -20.80 0.10
CA LYS A 344 5.76 -20.79 -1.22
C LYS A 344 4.48 -19.96 -1.19
N VAL A 345 3.64 -20.20 -0.19
CA VAL A 345 2.36 -19.48 0.01
C VAL A 345 2.59 -17.98 0.18
N SER A 346 3.54 -17.58 1.04
CA SER A 346 3.91 -16.17 1.22
C SER A 346 4.45 -15.55 -0.07
N SER A 347 5.28 -16.28 -0.83
CA SER A 347 5.81 -15.75 -2.10
C SER A 347 4.73 -15.54 -3.16
N ALA A 348 3.73 -16.42 -3.23
CA ALA A 348 2.58 -16.27 -4.12
C ALA A 348 1.68 -15.08 -3.72
N ALA A 349 1.53 -14.81 -2.42
CA ALA A 349 0.69 -13.70 -1.98
C ALA A 349 1.34 -12.33 -2.27
N ALA A 350 2.58 -12.13 -1.82
CA ALA A 350 3.20 -10.81 -1.78
C ALA A 350 4.72 -10.80 -2.01
N GLY A 351 5.28 -11.87 -2.59
CA GLY A 351 6.67 -11.89 -3.03
C GLY A 351 6.91 -10.92 -4.18
N ARG A 352 8.09 -10.30 -4.22
CA ARG A 352 8.49 -9.41 -5.32
C ARG A 352 8.49 -10.13 -6.68
N ARG A 353 8.98 -11.37 -6.73
CA ARG A 353 9.11 -12.13 -8.00
C ARG A 353 7.84 -12.89 -8.33
N TYR A 354 7.24 -13.54 -7.33
CA TYR A 354 6.18 -14.54 -7.54
C TYR A 354 4.79 -14.06 -7.10
N GLY A 355 4.73 -12.91 -6.42
CA GLY A 355 3.54 -12.45 -5.73
C GLY A 355 2.69 -11.49 -6.54
N VAL A 356 1.38 -11.55 -6.27
CA VAL A 356 0.38 -10.63 -6.81
C VAL A 356 0.52 -9.25 -6.17
N ALA A 357 0.51 -9.19 -4.82
CA ALA A 357 0.53 -7.96 -4.05
C ALA A 357 1.97 -7.58 -3.64
N LYS A 358 2.75 -7.11 -4.60
CA LYS A 358 4.20 -6.84 -4.45
C LYS A 358 4.57 -5.77 -3.41
N GLY A 359 3.62 -4.99 -2.93
CA GLY A 359 3.76 -3.92 -1.93
C GLY A 359 3.04 -4.21 -0.61
N ALA A 360 2.30 -5.32 -0.49
CA ALA A 360 1.60 -5.68 0.75
C ALA A 360 2.57 -6.12 1.85
N ASN A 361 2.19 -5.85 3.11
CA ASN A 361 2.88 -6.38 4.27
C ASN A 361 2.47 -7.84 4.51
N LEU A 362 3.42 -8.68 4.91
CA LEU A 362 3.18 -10.06 5.30
C LEU A 362 3.41 -10.23 6.79
N ILE A 363 2.44 -10.85 7.47
CA ILE A 363 2.57 -11.23 8.87
C ILE A 363 2.42 -12.74 8.98
N ILE A 364 3.49 -13.40 9.42
CA ILE A 364 3.57 -14.86 9.45
C ILE A 364 3.08 -15.38 10.79
N VAL A 365 2.10 -16.28 10.75
CA VAL A 365 1.57 -17.02 11.89
C VAL A 365 1.79 -18.51 11.66
N LYS A 366 2.71 -19.11 12.40
CA LYS A 366 3.03 -20.53 12.23
C LYS A 366 2.04 -21.38 13.03
N ILE A 367 1.32 -22.26 12.33
CA ILE A 367 0.32 -23.17 12.92
C ILE A 367 0.76 -24.64 12.90
N THR A 368 1.74 -25.00 12.06
CA THR A 368 2.31 -26.36 12.06
C THR A 368 3.20 -26.62 13.27
N ASN A 369 3.16 -27.83 13.82
CA ASN A 369 4.00 -28.18 14.95
C ASN A 369 5.46 -28.46 14.51
N GLY A 370 6.36 -27.51 14.75
CA GLY A 370 7.77 -27.62 14.41
C GLY A 370 8.00 -27.84 12.91
N CYS A 371 8.65 -28.94 12.55
CA CYS A 371 8.85 -29.35 11.17
C CYS A 371 7.84 -30.41 10.71
N SER A 372 6.68 -30.55 11.34
CA SER A 372 5.57 -31.39 10.84
C SER A 372 4.88 -30.72 9.64
N LYS A 373 4.26 -31.51 8.77
CA LYS A 373 3.32 -31.01 7.74
C LYS A 373 1.93 -30.72 8.31
N ASN A 374 1.65 -31.26 9.50
CA ASN A 374 0.31 -31.23 10.10
C ASN A 374 0.20 -30.09 11.12
N SER A 375 -0.99 -29.50 11.19
CA SER A 375 -1.45 -28.58 12.22
C SER A 375 -2.63 -29.18 12.97
N ASN A 376 -2.77 -28.86 14.25
CA ASN A 376 -3.95 -29.24 15.00
C ASN A 376 -5.05 -28.21 14.76
N VAL A 377 -6.32 -28.63 14.80
CA VAL A 377 -7.45 -27.69 14.70
C VAL A 377 -7.34 -26.60 15.77
N SER A 378 -6.94 -26.96 16.99
CA SER A 378 -6.77 -26.01 18.10
C SER A 378 -5.77 -24.89 17.79
N THR A 379 -4.72 -25.15 17.02
CA THR A 379 -3.73 -24.11 16.67
C THR A 379 -4.30 -23.11 15.68
N SER A 380 -5.13 -23.57 14.74
CA SER A 380 -5.83 -22.69 13.80
C SER A 380 -6.90 -21.87 14.51
N VAL A 381 -7.72 -22.50 15.37
CA VAL A 381 -8.73 -21.81 16.19
C VAL A 381 -8.09 -20.71 17.04
N LEU A 382 -6.95 -21.00 17.68
CA LEU A 382 -6.25 -20.04 18.51
C LEU A 382 -5.69 -18.85 17.69
N ALA A 383 -5.16 -19.13 16.49
CA ALA A 383 -4.70 -18.09 15.59
C ALA A 383 -5.84 -17.17 15.11
N PHE A 384 -6.95 -17.74 14.61
CA PHE A 384 -8.12 -16.98 14.18
C PHE A 384 -8.71 -16.15 15.32
N ASN A 385 -8.85 -16.74 16.51
CA ASN A 385 -9.36 -16.02 17.68
C ASN A 385 -8.47 -14.85 18.10
N TRP A 386 -7.14 -15.01 18.04
CA TRP A 386 -6.21 -13.91 18.32
C TRP A 386 -6.36 -12.79 17.27
N LEU A 387 -6.45 -13.15 15.99
CA LEU A 387 -6.59 -12.19 14.91
C LEU A 387 -7.91 -11.42 15.00
N ALA A 388 -9.03 -12.10 15.22
CA ALA A 388 -10.34 -11.47 15.41
C ALA A 388 -10.37 -10.40 16.52
N THR A 389 -9.46 -10.51 17.51
CA THR A 389 -9.42 -9.62 18.67
C THR A 389 -8.31 -8.57 18.62
N ASN A 390 -7.31 -8.72 17.75
CA ASN A 390 -6.09 -7.89 17.77
C ASN A 390 -5.68 -7.34 16.40
N ALA A 391 -6.08 -7.96 15.30
CA ALA A 391 -5.73 -7.49 13.98
C ALA A 391 -6.67 -6.33 13.56
N PRO A 392 -6.17 -5.35 12.79
CA PRO A 392 -7.03 -4.32 12.21
C PRO A 392 -8.07 -4.93 11.25
N ALA A 393 -9.28 -4.37 11.22
CA ALA A 393 -10.23 -4.61 10.14
C ALA A 393 -9.61 -4.27 8.77
N GLY A 394 -10.08 -4.93 7.71
CA GLY A 394 -9.48 -4.87 6.37
C GLY A 394 -8.20 -5.68 6.19
N SER A 395 -7.72 -6.35 7.24
CA SER A 395 -6.64 -7.32 7.12
C SER A 395 -7.10 -8.59 6.38
N ILE A 396 -6.22 -9.14 5.55
CA ILE A 396 -6.46 -10.38 4.83
C ILE A 396 -5.84 -11.54 5.60
N ILE A 397 -6.57 -12.63 5.79
CA ILE A 397 -6.06 -13.90 6.30
C ILE A 397 -6.01 -14.90 5.16
N ASN A 398 -4.82 -15.43 4.86
CA ASN A 398 -4.67 -16.58 3.99
C ASN A 398 -4.42 -17.84 4.84
N TRP A 399 -5.31 -18.83 4.70
CA TRP A 399 -5.19 -20.13 5.34
C TRP A 399 -5.15 -21.26 4.28
N SER A 400 -3.94 -21.64 3.90
CA SER A 400 -3.67 -22.65 2.86
C SER A 400 -3.61 -24.09 3.38
N HIS A 401 -4.46 -24.40 4.38
CA HIS A 401 -4.57 -25.73 5.01
C HIS A 401 -5.99 -26.29 4.84
N GLY A 402 -6.20 -27.54 5.25
CA GLY A 402 -7.52 -28.16 5.18
C GLY A 402 -7.52 -29.56 5.77
N PHE A 403 -8.71 -30.09 6.04
CA PHE A 403 -8.89 -31.51 6.27
C PHE A 403 -8.72 -32.26 4.96
N SER A 404 -8.06 -33.42 4.97
CA SER A 404 -8.01 -34.31 3.80
C SER A 404 -7.86 -35.75 4.25
N TYR A 405 -8.51 -36.66 3.53
CA TYR A 405 -8.43 -38.10 3.80
C TYR A 405 -7.14 -38.76 3.29
N GLY A 406 -6.32 -38.07 2.50
CA GLY A 406 -5.05 -38.58 1.97
C GLY A 406 -5.17 -39.77 1.00
N ASN A 407 -6.30 -40.48 0.97
CA ASN A 407 -6.61 -41.62 0.10
C ASN A 407 -7.75 -41.32 -0.90
N GLY A 408 -8.22 -40.08 -0.98
CA GLY A 408 -9.31 -39.66 -1.87
C GLY A 408 -10.72 -40.05 -1.38
N ALA A 409 -10.87 -40.53 -0.14
CA ALA A 409 -12.20 -40.71 0.45
C ALA A 409 -12.84 -39.35 0.74
N CYS A 410 -14.13 -39.22 0.42
CA CYS A 410 -14.92 -38.01 0.70
C CYS A 410 -15.96 -38.23 1.79
N SER A 411 -16.06 -39.45 2.33
CA SER A 411 -17.08 -39.83 3.30
C SER A 411 -16.49 -40.64 4.46
N PRO A 412 -16.86 -40.34 5.72
CA PRO A 412 -17.69 -39.20 6.12
C PRO A 412 -16.98 -37.86 5.80
N GLY A 413 -17.72 -36.74 5.80
CA GLY A 413 -17.10 -35.42 5.74
C GLY A 413 -16.30 -35.12 7.01
N MET A 414 -15.42 -34.09 6.98
CA MET A 414 -14.66 -33.67 8.16
C MET A 414 -15.04 -32.25 8.59
N PHE A 415 -15.72 -32.16 9.74
CA PHE A 415 -16.26 -30.92 10.26
C PHE A 415 -15.62 -30.50 11.58
N SER A 416 -15.49 -29.19 11.79
CA SER A 416 -15.06 -28.62 13.07
C SER A 416 -15.78 -27.31 13.35
N LYS A 417 -16.77 -27.36 14.25
CA LYS A 417 -17.54 -26.17 14.62
C LYS A 417 -16.69 -25.10 15.32
N ALA A 418 -15.66 -25.51 16.07
CA ALA A 418 -14.73 -24.58 16.69
C ALA A 418 -13.93 -23.79 15.65
N LEU A 419 -13.47 -24.45 14.58
CA LEU A 419 -12.77 -23.79 13.47
C LEU A 419 -13.69 -22.83 12.74
N GLU A 420 -14.88 -23.31 12.35
CA GLU A 420 -15.90 -22.48 11.69
C GLU A 420 -16.23 -21.23 12.51
N ASN A 421 -16.56 -21.38 13.78
CA ASN A 421 -16.91 -20.24 14.64
C ASN A 421 -15.74 -19.25 14.81
N SER A 422 -14.49 -19.73 14.82
CA SER A 422 -13.34 -18.83 14.89
C SER A 422 -13.11 -18.04 13.59
N ILE A 423 -13.43 -18.62 12.43
CA ILE A 423 -13.38 -17.94 11.14
C ILE A 423 -14.51 -16.93 11.02
N ILE A 424 -15.73 -17.30 11.42
CA ILE A 424 -16.88 -16.40 11.48
C ILE A 424 -16.54 -15.20 12.38
N ALA A 425 -15.96 -15.42 13.56
CA ALA A 425 -15.56 -14.33 14.45
C ALA A 425 -14.48 -13.41 13.83
N ALA A 426 -13.54 -13.94 13.05
CA ALA A 426 -12.55 -13.13 12.34
C ALA A 426 -13.19 -12.32 11.20
N HIS A 427 -14.10 -12.94 10.44
CA HIS A 427 -14.86 -12.28 9.38
C HIS A 427 -15.74 -11.14 9.93
N ASP A 428 -16.46 -11.39 11.03
CA ASP A 428 -17.31 -10.41 11.71
C ASP A 428 -16.49 -9.26 12.34
N ALA A 429 -15.21 -9.51 12.64
CA ALA A 429 -14.27 -8.47 13.06
C ALA A 429 -13.73 -7.63 11.87
N GLY A 430 -14.22 -7.86 10.65
CA GLY A 430 -13.83 -7.12 9.45
C GLY A 430 -12.64 -7.70 8.71
N MET A 431 -12.26 -8.96 8.97
CA MET A 431 -11.14 -9.60 8.27
C MET A 431 -11.61 -10.35 7.02
N ILE A 432 -10.83 -10.26 5.95
CA ILE A 432 -11.06 -11.00 4.71
C ILE A 432 -10.40 -12.38 4.85
N VAL A 433 -11.17 -13.46 4.91
CA VAL A 433 -10.65 -14.82 5.17
C VAL A 433 -10.63 -15.65 3.88
N VAL A 434 -9.44 -15.90 3.35
CA VAL A 434 -9.21 -16.68 2.13
C VAL A 434 -8.68 -18.07 2.50
N VAL A 435 -9.35 -19.12 2.00
CA VAL A 435 -9.03 -20.51 2.31
C VAL A 435 -8.84 -21.36 1.06
N ALA A 436 -7.97 -22.35 1.13
CA ALA A 436 -7.78 -23.33 0.06
C ALA A 436 -8.94 -24.33 0.00
N ALA A 437 -9.45 -24.64 -1.20
CA ALA A 437 -10.58 -25.57 -1.36
C ALA A 437 -10.24 -27.02 -0.97
N GLY A 438 -9.01 -27.48 -1.23
CA GLY A 438 -8.55 -28.84 -0.95
C GLY A 438 -8.19 -29.62 -2.23
N ASN A 439 -7.41 -30.68 -2.06
CA ASN A 439 -6.72 -31.40 -3.15
C ASN A 439 -7.16 -32.87 -3.32
N ASP A 440 -8.37 -33.21 -2.88
CA ASP A 440 -8.90 -34.60 -2.87
C ASP A 440 -10.18 -34.79 -3.70
N ARG A 441 -10.54 -33.79 -4.52
CA ARG A 441 -11.70 -33.81 -5.44
C ARG A 441 -13.06 -33.90 -4.78
N CYS A 442 -13.13 -33.87 -3.45
CA CYS A 442 -14.38 -33.95 -2.72
C CYS A 442 -15.24 -32.68 -2.88
N ASN A 443 -16.50 -32.76 -2.48
CA ASN A 443 -17.36 -31.58 -2.40
C ASN A 443 -16.92 -30.70 -1.22
N THR A 444 -16.74 -29.40 -1.45
CA THR A 444 -16.40 -28.40 -0.43
C THR A 444 -17.45 -28.31 0.69
N GLU A 445 -18.70 -28.65 0.43
CA GLU A 445 -19.78 -28.66 1.43
C GLU A 445 -19.56 -29.71 2.54
N ASP A 446 -18.79 -30.76 2.27
CA ASP A 446 -18.55 -31.87 3.20
C ASP A 446 -17.36 -31.63 4.17
N PHE A 447 -16.76 -30.43 4.13
CA PHE A 447 -15.54 -30.13 4.89
C PHE A 447 -15.56 -28.74 5.50
N SER A 448 -15.11 -28.61 6.75
CA SER A 448 -14.80 -27.29 7.31
C SER A 448 -13.39 -26.82 6.89
N PRO A 449 -13.19 -25.51 6.67
CA PRO A 449 -14.17 -24.43 6.72
C PRO A 449 -14.80 -24.14 5.35
N THR A 450 -14.65 -25.03 4.36
CA THR A 450 -15.16 -24.78 3.00
C THR A 450 -16.69 -24.84 2.89
N ASN A 451 -17.37 -25.19 3.99
CA ASN A 451 -18.81 -25.27 4.11
C ASN A 451 -19.49 -23.97 4.62
N ILE A 452 -18.73 -22.94 5.00
CA ILE A 452 -19.26 -21.67 5.54
C ILE A 452 -19.04 -20.50 4.56
N PRO A 453 -19.99 -19.56 4.42
CA PRO A 453 -19.88 -18.43 3.49
C PRO A 453 -18.85 -17.37 3.92
N GLU A 454 -18.50 -17.31 5.21
CA GLU A 454 -17.51 -16.36 5.74
C GLU A 454 -16.07 -16.72 5.32
N ALA A 455 -15.85 -17.95 4.82
CA ALA A 455 -14.59 -18.35 4.22
C ALA A 455 -14.65 -18.20 2.69
N PHE A 456 -13.79 -17.36 2.13
CA PHE A 456 -13.62 -17.24 0.69
C PHE A 456 -12.82 -18.42 0.14
N VAL A 457 -13.51 -19.39 -0.44
CA VAL A 457 -12.94 -20.69 -0.84
C VAL A 457 -12.35 -20.62 -2.24
N VAL A 458 -11.08 -20.99 -2.37
CA VAL A 458 -10.34 -20.87 -3.64
C VAL A 458 -9.98 -22.24 -4.22
N GLY A 459 -10.54 -22.52 -5.39
CA GLY A 459 -10.18 -23.66 -6.23
C GLY A 459 -8.96 -23.40 -7.11
N ALA A 460 -8.38 -24.47 -7.66
CA ALA A 460 -7.18 -24.39 -8.50
C ALA A 460 -7.51 -24.57 -9.99
N THR A 461 -6.92 -23.73 -10.85
CA THR A 461 -6.82 -23.95 -12.29
C THR A 461 -5.45 -24.50 -12.68
N SER A 462 -5.37 -25.00 -13.91
CA SER A 462 -4.21 -25.63 -14.49
C SER A 462 -3.95 -25.08 -15.88
N ASN A 463 -2.68 -24.87 -16.17
CA ASN A 463 -2.19 -24.64 -17.53
C ASN A 463 -1.58 -25.91 -18.16
N LYS A 464 -1.61 -27.03 -17.41
CA LYS A 464 -0.88 -28.24 -17.77
C LYS A 464 -1.56 -28.99 -18.92
N GLY A 465 -0.87 -29.04 -20.05
CA GLY A 465 -1.31 -29.79 -21.24
C GLY A 465 -2.39 -29.12 -22.08
N PHE A 466 -2.97 -28.01 -21.60
CA PHE A 466 -3.97 -27.21 -22.31
C PHE A 466 -3.73 -25.72 -21.97
N PRO A 467 -2.79 -25.07 -22.68
CA PRO A 467 -2.54 -23.65 -22.53
C PRO A 467 -3.85 -22.84 -22.62
N ASP A 468 -3.97 -21.76 -21.86
CA ASP A 468 -5.00 -20.72 -22.03
C ASP A 468 -6.44 -21.16 -21.69
N SER A 469 -6.62 -22.33 -21.07
CA SER A 469 -7.94 -22.97 -20.90
C SER A 469 -8.59 -22.84 -19.52
N ASP A 470 -7.89 -22.28 -18.52
CA ASP A 470 -8.32 -22.24 -17.11
C ASP A 470 -8.96 -23.52 -16.59
N ARG A 471 -8.51 -24.65 -17.11
CA ARG A 471 -9.08 -25.93 -16.74
C ARG A 471 -8.92 -26.13 -15.24
N LYS A 472 -10.01 -26.48 -14.56
CA LYS A 472 -9.96 -26.87 -13.15
C LYS A 472 -8.92 -27.97 -12.97
N ALA A 473 -7.97 -27.73 -12.07
CA ALA A 473 -6.95 -28.71 -11.72
C ALA A 473 -7.62 -29.99 -11.25
N TYR A 474 -7.11 -31.14 -11.71
CA TYR A 474 -7.81 -32.42 -11.54
C TYR A 474 -8.00 -32.81 -10.07
N PHE A 475 -7.14 -32.31 -9.17
CA PHE A 475 -7.17 -32.56 -7.73
C PHE A 475 -8.09 -31.60 -6.97
N SER A 476 -8.39 -30.43 -7.53
CA SER A 476 -9.16 -29.39 -6.84
C SER A 476 -10.53 -29.92 -6.46
N ARG A 477 -10.96 -29.64 -5.21
CA ARG A 477 -12.34 -29.88 -4.78
C ARG A 477 -13.36 -29.22 -5.72
N THR A 478 -14.59 -29.70 -5.62
CA THR A 478 -15.75 -29.25 -6.40
C THR A 478 -16.84 -28.73 -5.46
N GLY A 479 -17.88 -28.11 -6.00
CA GLY A 479 -19.06 -27.72 -5.23
C GLY A 479 -19.40 -26.23 -5.38
N SER A 480 -20.61 -25.88 -4.97
CA SER A 480 -21.17 -24.53 -5.03
C SER A 480 -20.43 -23.53 -4.15
N ASN A 481 -19.78 -24.01 -3.09
CA ASN A 481 -19.14 -23.14 -2.10
C ASN A 481 -17.78 -22.60 -2.56
N ILE A 482 -17.30 -22.96 -3.75
CA ILE A 482 -16.08 -22.37 -4.30
C ILE A 482 -16.40 -20.95 -4.75
N SER A 483 -15.78 -19.97 -4.08
CA SER A 483 -15.98 -18.54 -4.35
C SER A 483 -15.27 -18.09 -5.62
N ALA A 484 -14.11 -18.67 -5.91
CA ALA A 484 -13.26 -18.32 -7.04
C ALA A 484 -12.28 -19.43 -7.39
N PHE A 485 -11.69 -19.32 -8.58
CA PHE A 485 -10.56 -20.12 -9.01
C PHE A 485 -9.36 -19.23 -9.34
N ALA A 486 -8.17 -19.72 -9.00
CA ALA A 486 -6.90 -19.11 -9.38
C ALA A 486 -5.89 -20.19 -9.80
N PRO A 487 -4.81 -19.83 -10.51
CA PRO A 487 -3.73 -20.75 -10.86
C PRO A 487 -3.23 -21.59 -9.66
N GLY A 488 -3.06 -22.89 -9.86
CA GLY A 488 -2.69 -23.81 -8.77
C GLY A 488 -1.98 -25.10 -9.16
N GLU A 489 -1.77 -25.35 -10.46
CA GLU A 489 -1.07 -26.55 -10.96
C GLU A 489 0.06 -26.15 -11.90
N ASP A 490 1.24 -26.75 -11.73
CA ASP A 490 2.47 -26.43 -12.49
C ASP A 490 2.99 -25.01 -12.23
N LEU A 491 2.95 -24.57 -10.97
CA LEU A 491 3.44 -23.26 -10.56
C LEU A 491 4.94 -23.26 -10.23
N THR A 492 5.54 -22.08 -10.37
CA THR A 492 6.91 -21.76 -9.96
C THR A 492 6.86 -20.71 -8.85
N LEU A 493 7.37 -21.04 -7.66
CA LEU A 493 7.32 -20.19 -6.46
C LEU A 493 8.64 -20.26 -5.67
N MET A 494 8.77 -19.44 -4.62
CA MET A 494 9.94 -19.44 -3.75
C MET A 494 9.90 -20.58 -2.71
N GLY A 495 10.99 -21.33 -2.60
CA GLY A 495 11.24 -22.30 -1.54
C GLY A 495 11.71 -21.67 -0.22
N LYS A 496 11.86 -22.50 0.81
CA LYS A 496 12.28 -22.08 2.16
C LYS A 496 13.69 -21.48 2.25
N ASP A 497 14.51 -21.69 1.23
CA ASP A 497 15.88 -21.17 1.11
C ASP A 497 15.94 -19.95 0.16
N GLY A 498 14.80 -19.39 -0.24
CA GLY A 498 14.73 -18.25 -1.14
C GLY A 498 14.88 -18.57 -2.63
N LYS A 499 15.13 -19.85 -2.95
CA LYS A 499 15.34 -20.33 -4.33
C LYS A 499 14.04 -20.71 -5.00
N GLU A 500 14.08 -20.74 -6.33
CA GLU A 500 12.96 -21.17 -7.16
C GLU A 500 12.63 -22.65 -6.95
N VAL A 501 11.33 -22.97 -6.93
CA VAL A 501 10.80 -24.33 -6.95
C VAL A 501 9.68 -24.39 -7.99
N THR A 502 9.81 -25.31 -8.96
CA THR A 502 8.88 -25.47 -10.09
C THR A 502 7.99 -26.70 -9.93
N GLY A 503 6.97 -26.84 -10.78
CA GLY A 503 6.09 -28.02 -10.83
C GLY A 503 5.16 -28.16 -9.62
N LEU A 504 4.83 -27.05 -8.97
CA LEU A 504 4.06 -27.02 -7.73
C LEU A 504 2.56 -27.15 -8.00
N ASN A 505 1.89 -27.97 -7.21
CA ASN A 505 0.47 -28.29 -7.37
C ASN A 505 -0.26 -28.21 -6.03
N GLY A 506 -1.38 -27.48 -5.98
CA GLY A 506 -2.29 -27.46 -4.85
C GLY A 506 -3.13 -26.18 -4.78
N THR A 507 -4.38 -26.30 -4.29
CA THR A 507 -5.24 -25.14 -3.98
C THR A 507 -4.62 -24.23 -2.91
N SER A 508 -3.70 -24.76 -2.11
CA SER A 508 -2.86 -24.01 -1.17
C SER A 508 -2.02 -22.92 -1.84
N PHE A 509 -1.74 -23.03 -3.15
CA PHE A 509 -1.02 -22.03 -3.92
C PHE A 509 -1.94 -21.11 -4.72
N SER A 510 -3.20 -21.51 -4.94
CA SER A 510 -4.24 -20.65 -5.53
C SER A 510 -4.81 -19.64 -4.54
N ALA A 511 -5.07 -20.07 -3.30
CA ALA A 511 -5.55 -19.20 -2.22
C ALA A 511 -4.70 -17.92 -2.02
N PRO A 512 -3.35 -17.97 -1.95
CA PRO A 512 -2.56 -16.77 -1.75
C PRO A 512 -2.59 -15.80 -2.93
N TYR A 513 -2.83 -16.25 -4.17
CA TYR A 513 -3.06 -15.34 -5.29
C TYR A 513 -4.32 -14.51 -5.08
N ILE A 514 -5.43 -15.13 -4.66
CA ILE A 514 -6.65 -14.41 -4.30
C ILE A 514 -6.44 -13.49 -3.10
N ALA A 515 -5.69 -13.92 -2.08
CA ALA A 515 -5.34 -13.05 -0.95
C ALA A 515 -4.56 -11.80 -1.40
N GLY A 516 -3.66 -11.95 -2.38
CA GLY A 516 -2.97 -10.84 -3.02
C GLY A 516 -3.91 -9.96 -3.86
N ILE A 517 -4.86 -10.55 -4.59
CA ILE A 517 -5.90 -9.82 -5.33
C ILE A 517 -6.72 -8.95 -4.37
N PHE A 518 -7.15 -9.49 -3.22
CA PHE A 518 -7.81 -8.71 -2.17
C PHE A 518 -6.96 -7.53 -1.68
N ALA A 519 -5.65 -7.72 -1.51
CA ALA A 519 -4.77 -6.64 -1.10
C ALA A 519 -4.66 -5.53 -2.17
N ILE A 520 -4.46 -5.85 -3.45
CA ILE A 520 -4.35 -4.82 -4.50
C ILE A 520 -5.67 -4.10 -4.73
N GLY A 521 -6.80 -4.79 -4.59
CA GLY A 521 -8.12 -4.19 -4.73
C GLY A 521 -8.57 -3.34 -3.56
N CYS A 522 -8.27 -3.77 -2.34
CA CYS A 522 -8.50 -2.92 -1.20
C CYS A 522 -7.60 -1.67 -1.24
N GLU A 523 -6.42 -1.71 -1.88
CA GLU A 523 -5.64 -0.49 -2.15
C GLU A 523 -6.38 0.48 -3.10
N SER A 524 -7.14 -0.01 -4.10
CA SER A 524 -7.91 0.83 -5.03
C SER A 524 -9.30 1.22 -4.50
N ALA A 525 -9.80 0.50 -3.51
CA ALA A 525 -11.13 0.70 -2.96
C ALA A 525 -11.31 2.10 -2.32
N PRO A 526 -12.56 2.59 -2.25
CA PRO A 526 -12.94 3.75 -1.43
C PRO A 526 -12.35 3.71 -0.02
N GLU A 527 -11.92 4.87 0.53
CA GLU A 527 -11.42 4.98 1.92
C GLU A 527 -12.43 4.31 2.88
N ASP A 528 -11.90 3.49 3.78
CA ASP A 528 -12.62 2.72 4.79
C ASP A 528 -13.53 1.58 4.25
N TYR A 529 -13.71 1.36 2.94
CA TYR A 529 -14.61 0.31 2.42
C TYR A 529 -14.20 -1.09 2.87
N CYS A 530 -12.93 -1.46 2.67
CA CYS A 530 -12.41 -2.73 3.15
C CYS A 530 -12.15 -2.73 4.66
N ASP A 531 -12.03 -1.56 5.28
CA ASP A 531 -11.66 -1.43 6.70
C ASP A 531 -12.89 -1.36 7.63
N ASP A 532 -14.10 -1.29 7.06
CA ASP A 532 -15.37 -1.37 7.78
C ASP A 532 -15.83 -2.83 7.92
N SER A 533 -15.94 -3.30 9.16
CA SER A 533 -16.40 -4.66 9.47
C SER A 533 -17.82 -4.97 9.02
N GLY A 534 -18.64 -3.94 8.76
CA GLY A 534 -19.97 -4.11 8.15
C GLY A 534 -19.93 -4.52 6.68
N ASN A 535 -18.79 -4.38 6.01
CA ASN A 535 -18.68 -4.56 4.56
C ASN A 535 -18.06 -5.89 4.12
N THR A 536 -17.54 -6.74 5.03
CA THR A 536 -16.75 -7.94 4.65
C THR A 536 -17.43 -8.83 3.61
N ALA A 537 -18.75 -9.07 3.75
CA ALA A 537 -19.52 -9.83 2.77
C ALA A 537 -19.62 -9.12 1.41
N SER A 538 -19.77 -7.79 1.39
CA SER A 538 -19.81 -7.03 0.14
C SER A 538 -18.42 -6.96 -0.53
N VAL A 539 -17.34 -6.98 0.24
CA VAL A 539 -15.96 -7.05 -0.27
C VAL A 539 -15.75 -8.35 -1.05
N TYR A 540 -16.32 -9.47 -0.59
CA TYR A 540 -16.26 -10.74 -1.32
C TYR A 540 -17.02 -10.68 -2.65
N GLU A 541 -18.22 -10.10 -2.66
CA GLU A 541 -18.99 -9.91 -3.90
C GLU A 541 -18.26 -8.97 -4.86
N ALA A 542 -17.70 -7.87 -4.37
CA ALA A 542 -16.95 -6.94 -5.19
C ALA A 542 -15.75 -7.60 -5.88
N LEU A 543 -14.98 -8.45 -5.18
CA LEU A 543 -13.92 -9.22 -5.83
C LEU A 543 -14.49 -10.19 -6.89
N ARG A 544 -15.60 -10.89 -6.60
CA ARG A 544 -16.23 -11.80 -7.55
C ARG A 544 -16.70 -11.08 -8.82
N ASP A 545 -17.19 -9.86 -8.69
CA ASP A 545 -17.65 -9.02 -9.80
C ASP A 545 -16.50 -8.50 -10.68
N THR A 546 -15.29 -8.39 -10.15
CA THR A 546 -14.08 -8.11 -10.97
C THR A 546 -13.60 -9.30 -11.77
N GLY A 547 -14.08 -10.50 -11.45
CA GLY A 547 -13.65 -11.73 -12.09
C GLY A 547 -14.46 -12.09 -13.33
N THR A 548 -13.83 -12.75 -14.29
CA THR A 548 -14.48 -13.22 -15.51
C THR A 548 -15.21 -14.54 -15.29
N LEU A 549 -16.54 -14.50 -15.39
CA LEU A 549 -17.42 -15.65 -15.22
C LEU A 549 -17.28 -16.69 -16.33
N ASN A 550 -17.49 -17.96 -15.97
CA ASN A 550 -17.56 -19.12 -16.87
C ASN A 550 -16.30 -19.36 -17.73
N THR A 551 -15.15 -18.87 -17.25
CA THR A 551 -13.84 -19.09 -17.88
C THR A 551 -13.24 -20.44 -17.54
N VAL A 552 -13.54 -20.96 -16.35
CA VAL A 552 -13.03 -22.24 -15.86
C VAL A 552 -13.78 -23.38 -16.49
N THR A 553 -13.06 -24.39 -16.97
CA THR A 553 -13.68 -25.63 -17.49
C THR A 553 -13.43 -26.82 -16.57
N ASN A 554 -14.33 -27.79 -16.61
CA ASN A 554 -14.10 -29.14 -16.11
C ASN A 554 -12.95 -29.82 -16.88
N THR A 555 -12.54 -30.98 -16.37
CA THR A 555 -11.50 -31.80 -16.97
C THR A 555 -11.85 -32.37 -18.34
N ASP A 556 -13.13 -32.40 -18.69
CA ASP A 556 -13.64 -32.81 -20.00
C ASP A 556 -13.83 -31.64 -20.97
N GLY A 557 -13.48 -30.42 -20.56
CA GLY A 557 -13.60 -29.19 -21.35
C GLY A 557 -14.97 -28.51 -21.28
N THR A 558 -15.93 -29.05 -20.54
CA THR A 558 -17.22 -28.37 -20.32
C THR A 558 -17.06 -27.18 -19.39
N ALA A 559 -17.76 -26.07 -19.63
CA ALA A 559 -17.68 -24.91 -18.75
C ALA A 559 -18.20 -25.24 -17.33
N LEU A 560 -17.50 -24.75 -16.31
CA LEU A 560 -17.95 -24.80 -14.92
C LEU A 560 -18.85 -23.59 -14.67
N THR A 561 -20.16 -23.79 -14.79
CA THR A 561 -21.14 -22.70 -14.64
C THR A 561 -21.01 -21.99 -13.29
N GLY A 562 -20.93 -20.66 -13.32
CA GLY A 562 -20.82 -19.81 -12.13
C GLY A 562 -19.40 -19.71 -11.57
N ALA A 563 -18.42 -20.37 -12.18
CA ALA A 563 -17.03 -20.25 -11.80
C ALA A 563 -16.45 -18.89 -12.21
N THR A 564 -15.79 -18.22 -11.27
CA THR A 564 -15.10 -16.96 -11.48
C THR A 564 -13.59 -17.18 -11.45
N SER A 565 -12.87 -16.67 -12.44
CA SER A 565 -11.40 -16.55 -12.46
C SER A 565 -11.01 -15.29 -13.25
N ARG A 566 -9.72 -14.94 -13.42
CA ARG A 566 -9.27 -13.71 -14.13
C ARG A 566 -9.81 -12.43 -13.50
N PHE A 567 -9.09 -11.90 -12.51
CA PHE A 567 -9.57 -10.77 -11.72
C PHE A 567 -9.01 -9.47 -12.29
N ILE A 568 -9.88 -8.67 -12.90
CA ILE A 568 -9.50 -7.37 -13.46
C ILE A 568 -9.57 -6.34 -12.33
N THR A 569 -8.51 -6.23 -11.54
CA THR A 569 -8.52 -5.43 -10.32
C THR A 569 -8.69 -3.92 -10.55
N GLN A 570 -8.53 -3.45 -11.79
CA GLN A 570 -8.84 -2.07 -12.19
C GLN A 570 -10.36 -1.79 -12.27
N LEU A 571 -11.20 -2.83 -12.23
CA LEU A 571 -12.66 -2.71 -12.21
C LEU A 571 -13.25 -2.63 -10.80
N TRP A 572 -12.42 -2.75 -9.77
CA TRP A 572 -12.86 -2.74 -8.37
C TRP A 572 -13.26 -1.35 -7.88
#